data_AF-A0A829FKY5-F1
#
_entry.id   AF-A0A829FKY5-F1
#
_cell.length_a   1.000
_cell.length_b   1.000
_cell.length_c   1.000
_cell.angle_alpha   90.00
_cell.angle_beta   90.00
_cell.angle_gamma   90.00
#
_symmetry.space_group_name_H-M   'P 1'
#
loop_
_entity.id
_entity.type
_entity.pdbx_description
1 polymer ?
#
loop_
_entity_poly.entity_id
_entity_poly.type
_entity_poly.pdbx_seq_one_letter_code
_entity_poly.pdbx_strand_id
1 'polypeptide(L)' 'MSKRTRRTFSQEFKQQIVNLYLAGKPRVEIIREYELTASAFDKWVKQSKTS' A
#
# COMPACT_ATOMS: atom_id res chain seq x y z
N MET A 1 -6.52 25.03 9.02
CA MET A 1 -6.27 23.73 8.35
C MET A 1 -5.36 22.90 9.26
N SER A 2 -5.91 21.94 10.01
CA SER A 2 -5.11 21.03 10.83
C SER A 2 -4.28 20.11 9.93
N LYS A 3 -2.97 20.03 10.17
CA LYS A 3 -2.09 19.10 9.44
C LYS A 3 -2.55 17.68 9.73
N ARG A 4 -2.88 16.90 8.68
CA ARG A 4 -3.16 15.46 8.85
C ARG A 4 -1.89 14.77 9.34
N THR A 5 -1.99 14.01 10.42
CA THR A 5 -0.88 13.24 10.96
C THR A 5 -0.39 12.26 9.90
N ARG A 6 0.93 12.23 9.66
CA ARG A 6 1.52 11.35 8.67
C ARG A 6 1.44 9.90 9.18
N ARG A 7 0.73 9.04 8.45
CA ARG A 7 0.73 7.60 8.71
C ARG A 7 2.10 7.01 8.35
N THR A 8 2.69 6.23 9.25
CA THR A 8 3.91 5.45 9.03
C THR A 8 3.53 3.97 8.95
N PHE A 9 4.07 3.28 7.94
CA PHE A 9 3.87 1.85 7.73
C PHE A 9 5.23 1.16 7.78
N SER A 10 5.31 0.02 8.49
CA SER A 10 6.52 -0.80 8.54
C SER A 10 6.87 -1.36 7.16
N GLN A 11 8.12 -1.80 6.99
CA GLN A 11 8.55 -2.37 5.73
C GLN A 11 7.88 -3.72 5.46
N GLU A 12 7.73 -4.56 6.49
CA GLU A 12 7.03 -5.85 6.36
C GLU A 12 5.57 -5.67 5.94
N PHE A 13 4.88 -4.67 6.52
CA PHE A 13 3.50 -4.39 6.15
C PHE A 13 3.37 -3.99 4.67
N LYS A 14 4.24 -3.11 4.18
CA LYS A 14 4.24 -2.73 2.76
C LYS A 14 4.48 -3.93 1.86
N GLN A 15 5.40 -4.81 2.25
CA GLN A 15 5.70 -6.02 1.50
C GLN A 15 4.51 -6.98 1.47
N GLN A 16 3.83 -7.17 2.61
CA GLN A 16 2.61 -7.97 2.68
C GLN A 16 1.53 -7.45 1.72
N ILE A 17 1.29 -6.13 1.71
CA ILE A 17 0.30 -5.49 0.83
C ILE A 17 0.64 -5.68 -0.65
N VAL A 18 1.91 -5.53 -1.01
CA VAL A 18 2.39 -5.77 -2.38
C VAL A 18 2.25 -7.25 -2.75
N ASN A 19 2.60 -8.16 -1.85
CA ASN A 19 2.48 -9.60 -2.09
C ASN A 19 1.03 -10.03 -2.32
N LEU A 20 0.05 -9.44 -1.61
CA LEU A 20 -1.37 -9.68 -1.86
C LEU A 20 -1.78 -9.28 -3.28
N TYR A 21 -1.27 -8.15 -3.77
CA TYR A 21 -1.52 -7.71 -5.14
C TYR A 21 -0.86 -8.62 -6.17
N LEU A 22 0.39 -9.03 -5.93
CA LEU A 22 1.10 -9.99 -6.79
C LEU A 22 0.45 -11.39 -6.80
N ALA A 23 -0.20 -11.77 -5.70
CA ALA A 23 -1.01 -12.98 -5.59
C ALA A 23 -2.36 -12.90 -6.35
N GLY A 24 -2.67 -11.76 -6.98
CA GLY A 24 -3.86 -11.57 -7.80
C GLY A 24 -5.05 -10.92 -7.07
N LYS A 25 -4.89 -10.50 -5.81
CA LYS A 25 -5.96 -9.80 -5.08
C LYS A 25 -6.21 -8.42 -5.73
N PRO A 26 -7.47 -8.04 -6.02
CA PRO A 26 -7.77 -6.76 -6.66
C PRO A 26 -7.29 -5.56 -5.83
N ARG A 27 -6.68 -4.58 -6.52
CA ARG A 27 -6.22 -3.32 -5.91
C ARG A 27 -7.29 -2.63 -5.07
N VAL A 28 -8.54 -2.61 -5.54
CA VAL A 28 -9.66 -1.93 -4.86
C VAL A 28 -9.99 -2.61 -3.52
N GLU A 29 -9.94 -3.94 -3.47
CA GLU A 29 -10.19 -4.67 -2.22
C GLU A 29 -9.08 -4.44 -1.20
N ILE A 30 -7.81 -4.49 -1.63
CA ILE A 30 -6.66 -4.21 -0.75
C ILE A 30 -6.74 -2.79 -0.19
N ILE A 31 -7.07 -1.80 -1.02
CA ILE A 31 -7.18 -0.41 -0.60
C ILE A 31 -8.29 -0.23 0.45
N ARG A 32 -9.44 -0.89 0.26
CA ARG A 32 -10.59 -0.82 1.17
C ARG A 32 -10.34 -1.55 2.49
N GLU A 33 -9.83 -2.78 2.43
CA GLU A 33 -9.59 -3.64 3.59
C GLU A 33 -8.57 -3.06 4.56
N TYR A 34 -7.52 -2.40 4.03
CA TYR A 34 -6.43 -1.84 4.82
C TYR A 34 -6.50 -0.31 4.95
N GLU A 35 -7.62 0.31 4.55
CA GLU A 35 -7.86 1.76 4.56
C GLU A 35 -6.67 2.57 4.01
N LEU A 36 -6.08 2.07 2.92
CA LEU A 36 -4.95 2.67 2.27
C LEU A 36 -5.40 3.79 1.35
N THR A 37 -4.46 4.68 1.04
CA THR A 37 -4.65 5.59 -0.09
C THR A 37 -4.14 4.93 -1.36
N ALA A 38 -4.87 5.11 -2.45
CA ALA A 38 -4.47 4.69 -3.79
C ALA A 38 -3.01 5.03 -4.10
N SER A 39 -2.61 6.27 -3.84
CA SER A 39 -1.25 6.76 -4.08
C SER A 39 -0.17 6.08 -3.24
N ALA A 40 -0.46 5.75 -1.97
CA ALA A 40 0.48 5.00 -1.13
C ALA A 40 0.69 3.57 -1.65
N PHE A 41 -0.40 2.89 -2.00
CA PHE A 41 -0.35 1.54 -2.57
C PHE A 41 0.43 1.51 -3.89
N ASP A 42 0.10 2.38 -4.84
CA ASP A 42 0.76 2.42 -6.16
C ASP A 42 2.26 2.73 -6.01
N LYS A 43 2.63 3.57 -5.04
CA LYS A 43 4.04 3.85 -4.72
C LYS A 43 4.77 2.59 -4.26
N TRP A 44 4.17 1.76 -3.41
CA TRP A 44 4.80 0.53 -2.91
C TRP A 44 4.95 -0.52 -4.00
N VAL A 45 3.93 -0.70 -4.84
CA VAL A 45 3.99 -1.61 -6.01
C VAL A 45 5.05 -1.16 -7.01
N LYS A 46 5.22 0.14 -7.24
CA LYS A 46 6.29 0.64 -8.11
C LYS A 46 7.68 0.39 -7.51
N GLN A 47 7.83 0.61 -6.19
CA GLN A 47 9.09 0.37 -5.49
C GLN A 47 9.48 -1.11 -5.51
N SER A 48 8.53 -2.04 -5.35
CA SER A 48 8.83 -3.47 -5.39
C SER A 48 9.27 -4.00 -6.76
N LYS A 49 8.90 -3.31 -7.85
CA LYS A 49 9.30 -3.66 -9.23
C LYS A 49 10.66 -3.11 -9.64
N THR A 50 11.23 -2.20 -8.84
CA THR A 50 12.51 -1.52 -9.13
C THR A 50 13.65 -2.10 -8.27
N SER A 51 13.46 -3.30 -7.71
CA SER A 51 14.51 -4.05 -6.99
C SER A 51 15.30 -4.95 -7.92
#